data_AF-A0A4U5M2J0-F1
#
_entry.id   AF-A0A4U5M2J0-F1
#
_cell.length_a   1.000
_cell.length_b   1.000
_cell.length_c   1.000
_cell.angle_alpha   90.00
_cell.angle_beta   90.00
_cell.angle_gamma   90.00
#
_symmetry.space_group_name_H-M   'P 1'
#
loop_
_entity.id
_entity.type
_entity.pdbx_description
1 polymer ?
#
loop_
_entity_poly.entity_id
_entity_poly.type
_entity_poly.pdbx_seq_one_letter_code
_entity_poly.pdbx_strand_id
1 'polypeptide(L)'
;MISSVFLYLILIFTISYNTLNDDEVLCFVPDGFTGRGKDFWTLTQVVINISVIVVYAKLKNALKQQGILNSHVTRKIFKSLFMLVAFYICGWVVTITLLVATRVFVQE
;
A
#
# COMPACT_ATOMS: atom_id res chain seq x y z
N MET A 1 12.71 -8.55 10.32
CA MET A 1 11.93 -8.07 9.15
C MET A 1 11.02 -9.16 8.56
N ILE A 2 11.52 -10.35 8.22
CA ILE A 2 10.70 -11.43 7.64
C ILE A 2 9.58 -11.90 8.60
N SER A 3 9.89 -12.11 9.88
CA SER A 3 8.90 -12.51 10.89
C SER A 3 7.73 -11.52 11.03
N SER A 4 7.98 -10.22 10.93
CA SER A 4 6.95 -9.17 11.01
C SER A 4 6.00 -9.20 9.82
N VAL A 5 6.51 -9.54 8.62
CA VAL A 5 5.69 -9.68 7.40
C VAL A 5 4.83 -10.94 7.48
N PHE A 6 5.37 -12.05 7.99
CA PHE A 6 4.59 -13.28 8.18
C PHE A 6 3.47 -13.12 9.21
N LEU A 7 3.76 -12.47 10.34
CA LEU A 7 2.74 -12.15 11.35
C LEU A 7 1.63 -11.27 10.79
N TYR A 8 2.01 -10.27 9.99
CA TYR A 8 1.07 -9.39 9.32
C TYR A 8 0.17 -10.14 8.32
N LEU A 9 0.74 -11.04 7.52
CA LEU A 9 -0.01 -11.86 6.56
C LEU A 9 -1.01 -12.78 7.27
N ILE A 10 -0.59 -13.45 8.35
CA ILE A 10 -1.45 -14.35 9.14
C ILE A 10 -2.60 -13.58 9.79
N LEU A 11 -2.33 -12.39 10.34
CA LEU A 11 -3.34 -11.52 10.95
C LEU A 11 -4.38 -11.08 9.92
N ILE A 12 -3.94 -10.59 8.75
CA ILE A 12 -4.88 -10.19 7.69
C ILE A 12 -5.73 -11.37 7.26
N PHE A 13 -5.12 -12.54 7.00
CA PHE A 13 -5.87 -13.73 6.60
C PHE A 13 -6.91 -14.16 7.63
N THR A 14 -6.55 -14.10 8.91
CA THR A 14 -7.44 -14.51 10.01
C THR A 14 -8.60 -13.53 10.18
N ILE A 15 -8.35 -12.22 10.01
CA ILE A 15 -9.39 -11.19 10.06
C ILE A 15 -10.31 -11.29 8.84
N SER A 16 -9.77 -11.51 7.65
CA SER A 16 -10.55 -11.75 6.42
C SER A 16 -11.48 -12.94 6.57
N TYR A 17 -10.95 -14.07 7.05
CA TYR A 17 -11.71 -15.30 7.17
C TYR A 17 -12.87 -15.16 8.18
N ASN A 18 -12.64 -14.47 9.29
CA ASN A 18 -13.67 -14.26 10.32
C ASN A 18 -14.69 -13.16 9.96
N THR A 19 -14.44 -12.34 8.94
CA THR A 19 -15.36 -11.26 8.51
C THR A 19 -16.09 -11.62 7.21
N LEU A 20 -15.92 -12.84 6.71
CA LEU A 20 -16.51 -13.31 5.46
C LEU A 20 -18.04 -13.49 5.62
N ASN A 21 -18.83 -12.54 5.09
CA ASN A 21 -20.27 -12.70 4.83
C ASN A 21 -20.54 -13.07 3.37
N ASP A 22 -21.58 -13.87 3.13
CA ASP A 22 -22.06 -14.33 1.82
C ASP A 22 -22.79 -13.23 1.00
N ASP A 23 -22.18 -12.05 0.89
CA ASP A 23 -22.68 -10.99 0.01
C ASP A 23 -22.07 -11.17 -1.41
N GLU A 24 -22.83 -10.87 -2.47
CA GLU A 24 -22.34 -10.93 -3.85
C GLU A 24 -21.21 -9.90 -4.07
N VAL A 25 -19.97 -10.38 -4.08
CA VAL A 25 -18.78 -9.53 -4.26
C VAL A 25 -18.35 -9.53 -5.73
N LEU A 26 -18.17 -8.33 -6.30
CA LEU A 26 -17.42 -8.20 -7.55
C LEU A 26 -16.02 -8.80 -7.36
N CYS A 27 -15.46 -9.45 -8.39
CA CYS A 27 -14.12 -10.09 -8.38
C CYS A 27 -12.95 -9.11 -8.26
N PHE A 28 -13.04 -8.11 -7.37
CA PHE A 28 -11.97 -7.25 -6.93
C PHE A 28 -11.49 -7.74 -5.56
N VAL A 29 -10.17 -7.93 -5.42
CA VAL A 29 -9.50 -8.29 -4.14
C VAL A 29 -10.03 -7.54 -2.91
N PRO A 30 -10.28 -6.21 -2.94
CA PRO A 30 -10.82 -5.46 -1.79
C PRO A 30 -12.32 -5.69 -1.51
N ASP A 31 -13.10 -6.21 -2.46
CA ASP A 31 -14.50 -6.58 -2.23
C ASP A 31 -14.62 -7.97 -1.58
N GLY A 32 -13.59 -8.82 -1.68
CA GLY A 32 -13.50 -10.06 -0.88
C GLY A 32 -13.38 -9.83 0.64
N PHE A 33 -13.20 -8.58 1.07
CA PHE A 33 -13.28 -8.17 2.47
C PHE A 33 -14.65 -7.52 2.71
N THR A 34 -15.67 -8.32 3.04
CA THR A 34 -16.99 -7.80 3.38
C THR A 34 -16.96 -7.05 4.74
N GLY A 35 -17.81 -6.02 4.91
CA GLY A 35 -17.93 -5.25 6.16
C GLY A 35 -16.67 -4.50 6.63
N ARG A 36 -16.36 -4.57 7.94
CA ARG A 36 -15.26 -3.84 8.61
C ARG A 36 -13.86 -4.24 8.11
N GLY A 37 -13.74 -5.34 7.36
CA GLY A 37 -12.48 -5.76 6.75
C GLY A 37 -11.95 -4.75 5.71
N LYS A 38 -12.86 -4.07 5.01
CA LYS A 38 -12.53 -3.03 4.02
C LYS A 38 -11.88 -1.80 4.67
N ASP A 39 -12.38 -1.38 5.83
CA ASP A 39 -11.83 -0.24 6.57
C ASP A 39 -10.45 -0.57 7.14
N PHE A 40 -10.30 -1.78 7.68
CA PHE A 40 -9.01 -2.26 8.19
C PHE A 40 -7.98 -2.39 7.08
N TRP A 41 -8.35 -2.96 5.93
CA TRP A 41 -7.49 -3.05 4.76
C TRP A 41 -7.03 -1.66 4.28
N THR A 42 -7.97 -0.72 4.14
CA THR A 42 -7.68 0.65 3.71
C THR A 42 -6.74 1.36 4.67
N LEU A 43 -7.00 1.26 5.98
CA LEU A 43 -6.16 1.87 7.03
C LEU A 43 -4.75 1.31 6.99
N THR A 44 -4.64 -0.01 6.85
CA THR A 44 -3.36 -0.70 6.80
C THR A 44 -2.53 -0.28 5.59
N GLN A 45 -3.17 -0.09 4.45
CA GLN A 45 -2.51 0.34 3.22
C GLN A 45 -2.08 1.81 3.28
N VAL A 46 -2.86 2.68 3.92
CA VAL A 46 -2.45 4.06 4.22
C VAL A 46 -1.20 4.07 5.09
N VAL A 47 -1.16 3.24 6.15
CA VAL A 47 0.00 3.13 7.04
C VAL A 47 1.25 2.66 6.28
N ILE A 48 1.12 1.69 5.38
CA ILE A 48 2.23 1.20 4.54
C ILE A 48 2.73 2.32 3.63
N ASN A 49 1.84 3.02 2.93
CA ASN A 49 2.20 4.11 2.02
C ASN A 49 2.95 5.25 2.75
N ILE A 50 2.45 5.67 3.92
CA ILE A 50 3.11 6.69 4.75
C ILE A 50 4.49 6.20 5.24
N SER A 51 4.57 4.94 5.68
CA SER A 51 5.82 4.35 6.17
C SER A 51 6.91 4.33 5.10
N VAL A 52 6.56 4.00 3.85
CA VAL A 52 7.50 4.03 2.72
C VAL A 52 8.03 5.44 2.49
N ILE A 53 7.16 6.47 2.51
CA ILE A 53 7.58 7.87 2.33
C ILE A 53 8.56 8.28 3.44
N VAL A 54 8.28 7.93 4.70
CA VAL A 54 9.14 8.26 5.84
C VAL A 54 10.51 7.59 5.72
N VAL A 55 10.56 6.30 5.39
CA VAL A 55 11.82 5.57 5.20
C VAL A 55 12.65 6.21 4.09
N TYR A 56 12.02 6.57 2.97
CA TYR A 56 12.70 7.26 1.88
C TYR A 56 13.20 8.65 2.25
N ALA A 57 12.42 9.42 3.01
CA ALA A 57 12.84 10.74 3.48
C ALA A 57 14.05 10.63 4.41
N LYS A 58 14.03 9.66 5.34
CA LYS A 58 15.16 9.39 6.24
C LYS A 58 16.39 8.92 5.47
N LEU A 59 16.23 8.02 4.52
CA LEU A 59 17.32 7.52 3.69
C LEU A 59 17.92 8.62 2.82
N LYS A 60 17.08 9.48 2.20
CA LYS A 60 17.52 10.64 1.43
C LYS A 60 18.32 11.61 2.29
N ASN A 61 17.85 11.88 3.51
CA ASN A 61 18.53 12.76 4.44
C ASN A 61 19.88 12.17 4.89
N ALA A 62 19.93 10.88 5.24
CA ALA A 62 21.17 10.20 5.62
C ALA A 62 22.19 10.20 4.47
N LEU A 63 21.77 9.90 3.25
CA LEU A 63 22.63 9.92 2.06
C LEU A 63 23.11 11.33 1.69
N LYS A 64 22.27 12.36 1.90
CA LYS A 64 22.67 13.76 1.73
C LYS A 64 23.71 14.17 2.79
N GLN A 65 23.51 13.74 4.03
CA GLN A 65 24.39 14.05 5.16
C GLN A 65 25.76 13.39 5.02
N GLN A 66 25.83 12.22 4.40
CA GLN A 66 27.09 11.53 4.09
C GLN A 66 27.75 12.00 2.78
N GLY A 67 27.18 12.96 2.06
CA GLY A 67 27.74 13.48 0.78
C GLY A 67 27.70 12.47 -0.38
N ILE A 68 27.19 11.26 -0.17
CA ILE A 68 27.15 10.15 -1.15
C ILE A 68 26.20 10.47 -2.32
N LEU A 69 25.23 11.36 -2.11
CA LEU A 69 24.28 11.81 -3.12
C LEU A 69 24.93 12.55 -4.31
N ASN A 70 26.20 12.99 -4.18
CA ASN A 70 26.98 13.54 -5.29
C ASN A 70 27.49 12.46 -6.25
N SER A 71 27.49 11.18 -5.87
CA SER A 71 27.86 10.10 -6.79
C SER A 71 26.73 9.88 -7.81
N HIS A 72 27.11 9.88 -9.10
CA HIS A 72 26.16 9.69 -10.20
C HIS A 72 25.40 8.35 -10.10
N VAL A 73 26.05 7.33 -9.52
CA VAL A 73 25.50 5.99 -9.30
C VAL A 73 24.41 5.99 -8.23
N THR A 74 24.66 6.60 -7.07
CA THR A 74 23.66 6.66 -5.98
C THR A 74 22.43 7.46 -6.41
N ARG A 75 22.61 8.56 -7.15
CA ARG A 75 21.48 9.36 -7.67
C ARG A 75 20.60 8.55 -8.63
N LYS A 76 21.21 7.73 -9.49
CA LYS A 76 20.49 6.87 -10.45
C LYS A 76 19.66 5.80 -9.74
N ILE A 77 20.26 5.14 -8.73
CA ILE A 77 19.57 4.14 -7.90
C ILE A 77 18.38 4.78 -7.17
N PHE A 78 18.59 5.93 -6.53
CA PHE A 78 17.54 6.63 -5.79
C PHE A 78 16.39 7.10 -6.68
N LYS A 79 16.70 7.55 -7.91
CA LYS A 79 15.68 7.94 -8.90
C LYS A 79 14.82 6.75 -9.35
N SER A 80 15.43 5.58 -9.55
CA SER A 80 14.70 4.35 -9.90
C SER A 80 13.75 3.93 -8.78
N LEU A 81 14.28 3.90 -7.55
CA LEU A 81 13.55 3.62 -6.32
C LEU A 81 12.38 4.61 -6.11
N PHE A 82 12.61 5.90 -6.31
CA PHE A 82 11.55 6.92 -6.26
C PHE A 82 10.47 6.71 -7.33
N MET A 83 10.84 6.37 -8.57
CA MET A 83 9.84 6.05 -9.60
C MET A 83 8.98 4.85 -9.22
N LEU A 84 9.57 3.79 -8.66
CA LEU A 84 8.83 2.62 -8.20
C LEU A 84 7.79 3.01 -7.13
N VAL A 85 8.17 3.82 -6.15
CA VAL A 85 7.25 4.31 -5.11
C VAL A 85 6.17 5.21 -5.70
N ALA A 86 6.52 6.10 -6.64
CA ALA A 86 5.54 6.95 -7.32
C ALA A 86 4.52 6.13 -8.10
N PHE A 87 4.95 5.12 -8.85
CA PHE A 87 4.05 4.20 -9.55
C PHE A 87 3.16 3.42 -8.59
N TYR A 88 3.70 2.98 -7.45
CA TYR A 88 2.93 2.28 -6.43
C TYR A 88 1.83 3.18 -5.84
N ILE A 89 2.15 4.43 -5.48
CA ILE A 89 1.17 5.40 -4.97
C ILE A 89 0.12 5.70 -6.04
N CYS A 90 0.52 5.94 -7.30
CA CYS A 90 -0.41 6.17 -8.40
C CYS A 90 -1.35 4.98 -8.62
N GLY A 91 -0.82 3.75 -8.63
CA GLY A 91 -1.63 2.54 -8.73
C GLY A 91 -2.62 2.41 -7.57
N TRP A 92 -2.22 2.82 -6.37
CA TRP A 92 -3.09 2.88 -5.20
C TRP A 92 -4.25 3.87 -5.37
N VAL A 93 -3.95 5.10 -5.82
CA VAL A 93 -4.96 6.13 -6.08
C VAL A 93 -5.95 5.67 -7.16
N VAL A 94 -5.44 5.07 -8.25
CA VAL A 94 -6.29 4.50 -9.31
C VAL A 94 -7.20 3.41 -8.76
N THR A 95 -6.66 2.50 -7.93
CA THR A 95 -7.44 1.40 -7.33
C THR A 95 -8.56 1.94 -6.43
N ILE A 96 -8.26 2.93 -5.57
CA ILE A 96 -9.28 3.56 -4.71
C ILE A 96 -10.32 4.31 -5.52
N THR A 97 -9.90 5.05 -6.54
CA THR A 97 -10.81 5.78 -7.43
C THR A 97 -11.75 4.82 -8.15
N LEU A 98 -11.22 3.69 -8.64
CA LEU A 98 -12.01 2.63 -9.27
C LEU A 98 -13.04 2.04 -8.29
N LEU A 99 -12.63 1.76 -7.05
CA LEU A 99 -13.52 1.21 -6.01
C LEU A 99 -14.63 2.17 -5.59
N VAL A 100 -14.35 3.47 -5.54
CA VAL A 100 -15.38 4.48 -5.25
C VAL A 100 -16.33 4.59 -6.44
N ALA A 101 -15.79 4.63 -7.67
CA ALA A 101 -16.60 4.69 -8.87
C ALA A 101 -17.54 3.48 -8.98
N THR A 102 -17.05 2.25 -8.79
CA THR A 102 -17.90 1.05 -8.85
C THR A 102 -18.98 1.07 -7.77
N ARG A 103 -18.68 1.52 -6.55
CA ARG A 103 -19.69 1.68 -5.48
C ARG A 103 -20.77 2.69 -5.82
N VAL A 104 -20.41 3.81 -6.46
CA VAL A 104 -21.39 4.84 -6.86
C VAL A 104 -22.26 4.37 -8.02
N PHE A 105 -21.68 3.68 -9.01
CA PHE A 105 -22.41 3.24 -10.21
C PHE A 105 -23.23 1.95 -10.03
N VAL A 106 -22.88 1.07 -9.08
CA VAL A 106 -23.60 -0.21 -8.84
C VAL A 106 -24.70 -0.07 -7.78
N GLN A 107 -24.70 1.02 -7.02
CA GLN A 107 -25.72 1.28 -6.00
C GLN A 107 -26.94 2.08 -6.52
N GLU A 108 -27.02 2.29 -7.85
CA GLU A 108 -28.26 2.65 -8.57
C GLU A 108 -28.88 1.42 -9.24
#